data_AF-A0A978T8I3-F1
#
_entry.id   AF-A0A978T8I3-F1
#
_cell.length_a   1.000
_cell.length_b   1.000
_cell.length_c   1.000
_cell.angle_alpha   90.00
_cell.angle_beta   90.00
_cell.angle_gamma   90.00
#
_symmetry.space_group_name_H-M   'P 1'
#
loop_
_entity.id
_entity.type
_entity.pdbx_description
1 polymer ?
#
loop_
_entity_poly.entity_id
_entity_poly.type
_entity_poly.pdbx_seq_one_letter_code
_entity_poly.pdbx_strand_id
1 'polypeptide(L)'
;MANTRYGKTSKVRKTPAELADIIIRPVITEKATMLMEQNKYVFEVTRQSKKPEIKAAIEYLFDVKVAKVNTMNQPPKKRRVGAIVGEKPRYKKAIVTLAEGYSLKSTLFPDL
;
A
#
# COMPACT_ATOMS: atom_id res chain seq x y z
N MET A 1 34.18 -15.92 8.54
CA MET A 1 33.51 -15.32 7.36
C MET A 1 32.25 -14.60 7.83
N ALA A 2 32.35 -13.32 8.20
CA ALA A 2 31.23 -12.56 8.75
C ALA A 2 30.84 -11.43 7.79
N ASN A 3 29.73 -11.59 7.06
CA ASN A 3 29.12 -10.50 6.30
C ASN A 3 28.00 -9.87 7.14
N THR A 4 28.39 -9.05 8.10
CA THR A 4 27.48 -8.14 8.80
C THR A 4 27.07 -7.02 7.85
N ARG A 5 26.11 -7.30 6.95
CA ARG A 5 25.33 -6.27 6.25
C ARG A 5 24.24 -5.73 7.18
N TYR A 6 24.63 -5.23 8.36
CA TYR A 6 23.66 -4.68 9.33
C TYR A 6 23.19 -3.31 8.84
N GLY A 7 21.95 -3.30 8.33
CA GLY A 7 21.04 -2.16 8.32
C GLY A 7 21.55 -0.80 7.83
N LYS A 8 21.75 -0.61 6.52
CA LYS A 8 21.59 0.74 5.94
C LYS A 8 20.11 1.10 5.96
N THR A 9 19.63 1.68 7.06
CA THR A 9 18.30 2.30 7.12
C THR A 9 18.29 3.50 6.18
N SER A 10 17.71 3.34 4.99
CA SER A 10 17.48 4.48 4.10
C SER A 10 16.48 5.42 4.76
N LYS A 11 16.95 6.54 5.33
CA LYS A 11 16.07 7.64 5.75
C LYS A 11 15.18 8.05 4.57
N VAL A 12 13.88 8.20 4.81
CA VAL A 12 12.91 8.68 3.80
C VAL A 12 13.30 10.12 3.45
N ARG A 13 13.57 10.39 2.16
CA ARG A 13 13.99 11.71 1.64
C ARG A 13 12.86 12.44 0.90
N LYS A 14 11.61 12.01 1.06
CA LYS A 14 10.45 12.58 0.37
C LYS A 14 9.78 13.65 1.21
N THR A 15 9.27 14.66 0.52
CA THR A 15 8.44 15.72 1.11
C THR A 15 7.04 15.19 1.48
N PRO A 16 6.29 15.85 2.38
CA PRO A 16 4.93 15.42 2.73
C PRO A 16 3.98 15.34 1.52
N ALA A 17 4.09 16.28 0.57
CA ALA A 17 3.29 16.26 -0.66
C ALA A 17 3.56 15.00 -1.49
N GLU A 18 4.84 14.67 -1.72
CA GLU A 18 5.22 13.46 -2.46
C GLU A 18 4.85 12.16 -1.76
N LEU A 19 4.66 12.17 -0.43
CA LEU A 19 4.15 11.02 0.32
C LEU A 19 2.66 10.82 0.08
N ALA A 20 1.87 11.89 -0.01
CA ALA A 20 0.44 11.81 -0.29
C ALA A 20 0.17 11.13 -1.65
N ASP A 21 0.97 11.47 -2.67
CA ASP A 21 0.86 10.92 -4.03
C ASP A 21 1.17 9.41 -4.13
N ILE A 22 1.75 8.81 -3.09
CA ILE A 22 2.08 7.38 -3.09
C ILE A 22 0.82 6.51 -3.03
N ILE A 23 -0.20 6.97 -2.29
CA ILE A 23 -1.42 6.20 -2.04
C ILE A 23 -2.48 6.64 -3.04
N ILE A 24 -2.91 5.71 -3.89
CA ILE A 24 -3.86 6.02 -4.96
C ILE A 24 -5.29 5.81 -4.47
N ARG A 25 -5.60 4.65 -3.88
CA ARG A 25 -6.95 4.33 -3.37
C ARG A 25 -6.97 3.07 -2.48
N PRO A 26 -7.98 2.90 -1.60
CA PRO A 26 -8.24 1.61 -0.97
C PRO A 26 -8.75 0.58 -1.99
N VAL A 27 -8.42 -0.69 -1.77
CA VAL A 27 -8.86 -1.81 -2.61
C VAL A 27 -9.89 -2.62 -1.86
N ILE A 28 -11.13 -2.61 -2.37
CA ILE A 28 -12.25 -3.36 -1.81
C ILE A 28 -12.44 -4.63 -2.64
N THR A 29 -12.35 -5.77 -1.95
CA THR A 29 -12.63 -7.12 -2.46
C THR A 29 -13.03 -7.96 -1.26
N GLU A 30 -13.74 -9.08 -1.44
CA GLU A 30 -14.11 -9.99 -0.32
C GLU A 30 -12.90 -10.33 0.57
N LYS A 31 -11.77 -10.68 -0.06
CA LYS A 31 -10.51 -10.95 0.64
C LYS A 31 -9.97 -9.73 1.40
N ALA A 32 -10.13 -8.53 0.87
CA ALA A 32 -9.71 -7.31 1.56
C ALA A 32 -10.59 -7.06 2.79
N THR A 33 -11.89 -7.30 2.70
CA THR A 33 -12.81 -7.21 3.84
C THR A 33 -12.44 -8.20 4.94
N MET A 34 -12.15 -9.46 4.60
CA MET A 34 -11.64 -10.45 5.58
C MET A 34 -10.34 -10.01 6.25
N LEU A 35 -9.46 -9.33 5.51
CA LEU A 35 -8.22 -8.79 6.07
C LEU A 35 -8.48 -7.60 7.01
N MET A 36 -9.51 -6.79 6.73
CA MET A 36 -9.88 -5.64 7.57
C MET A 36 -10.37 -6.08 8.96
N GLU A 37 -10.98 -7.25 9.09
CA GLU A 37 -11.29 -7.86 10.40
C GLU A 37 -10.04 -8.11 11.24
N GLN A 38 -8.88 -8.30 10.59
CA GLN A 38 -7.58 -8.52 11.21
C GLN A 38 -6.73 -7.24 11.28
N ASN A 39 -7.33 -6.05 11.20
CA ASN A 39 -6.63 -4.75 11.14
C ASN A 39 -5.61 -4.64 9.99
N LYS A 40 -5.87 -5.32 8.87
CA LYS A 40 -5.07 -5.26 7.65
C LYS A 40 -5.86 -4.60 6.54
N TYR A 41 -5.32 -3.53 5.99
CA TYR A 41 -5.94 -2.75 4.92
C TYR A 41 -5.15 -2.89 3.63
N VAL A 42 -5.87 -2.91 2.51
CA VAL A 42 -5.28 -3.10 1.19
C VAL A 42 -5.38 -1.80 0.41
N PHE A 43 -4.25 -1.30 -0.07
CA PHE A 43 -4.16 -0.08 -0.87
C PHE A 43 -3.54 -0.36 -2.23
N GLU A 44 -4.02 0.39 -3.21
CA GLU A 44 -3.32 0.59 -4.47
C GLU A 44 -2.32 1.73 -4.27
N VAL A 45 -1.05 1.45 -4.58
CA VAL A 45 0.05 2.40 -4.43
C VAL A 45 0.86 2.51 -5.72
N THR A 46 1.59 3.61 -5.85
CA THR A 46 2.46 3.84 -7.02
C THR A 46 3.52 2.74 -7.14
N ARG A 47 3.83 2.34 -8.38
CA ARG A 47 4.73 1.19 -8.63
C ARG A 47 6.17 1.43 -8.20
N GLN A 48 6.60 2.69 -8.06
CA GLN A 48 7.96 3.05 -7.65
C GLN A 48 8.15 3.11 -6.13
N SER A 49 7.06 3.14 -5.35
CA SER A 49 7.10 3.31 -3.90
C SER A 49 7.82 2.18 -3.14
N LYS A 50 8.55 2.53 -2.08
CA LYS A 50 9.20 1.55 -1.18
C LYS A 50 8.40 1.39 0.12
N LYS A 51 8.61 0.27 0.83
CA LYS A 51 7.90 -0.01 2.10
C LYS A 51 8.03 1.11 3.15
N PRO A 52 9.21 1.72 3.38
CA PRO A 52 9.32 2.82 4.35
C PRO A 52 8.51 4.06 3.95
N GLU A 53 8.41 4.34 2.65
CA GLU A 53 7.65 5.48 2.14
C GLU A 53 6.14 5.25 2.27
N ILE A 54 5.66 4.03 1.94
CA ILE A 54 4.25 3.67 2.12
C ILE A 54 3.86 3.74 3.60
N LYS A 55 4.76 3.30 4.50
CA LYS A 55 4.57 3.42 5.94
C LYS A 55 4.39 4.90 6.33
N ALA A 56 5.35 5.74 5.99
CA ALA A 56 5.30 7.17 6.31
C ALA A 56 4.06 7.87 5.71
N ALA A 57 3.66 7.52 4.50
CA ALA A 57 2.49 8.08 3.85
C ALA A 57 1.18 7.73 4.57
N ILE A 58 0.98 6.45 4.94
CA ILE A 58 -0.22 6.04 5.71
C ILE A 58 -0.26 6.72 7.07
N GLU A 59 0.87 6.73 7.78
CA GLU A 59 0.96 7.34 9.11
C GLU A 59 0.66 8.84 9.05
N TYR A 60 1.12 9.53 8.00
CA TYR A 60 0.88 10.96 7.80
C TYR A 60 -0.57 11.27 7.38
N LEU A 61 -1.12 10.54 6.42
CA LEU A 61 -2.45 10.83 5.85
C LEU A 61 -3.61 10.52 6.80
N PHE A 62 -3.45 9.49 7.63
CA PHE A 62 -4.54 8.98 8.47
C PHE A 62 -4.26 9.14 9.97
N ASP A 63 -3.12 9.71 10.36
CA ASP A 63 -2.68 9.87 11.75
C ASP A 63 -2.75 8.56 12.56
N VAL A 64 -2.30 7.47 11.94
CA VAL A 64 -2.28 6.12 12.54
C VAL A 64 -0.87 5.61 12.75
N LYS A 65 -0.70 4.55 13.54
CA LYS A 65 0.55 3.81 13.64
C LYS A 65 0.52 2.52 12.83
N VAL A 66 1.55 2.31 12.02
CA VAL A 66 1.66 1.13 11.15
C VAL A 66 2.66 0.13 11.72
N ALA A 67 2.18 -1.07 12.01
CA ALA A 67 2.98 -2.18 12.51
C ALA A 67 3.81 -2.83 11.39
N LYS A 68 3.20 -3.10 10.23
CA LYS A 68 3.86 -3.84 9.14
C LYS A 68 3.33 -3.45 7.76
N VAL A 69 4.21 -3.49 6.77
CA VAL A 69 3.86 -3.26 5.36
C VAL A 69 4.34 -4.43 4.49
N ASN A 70 3.41 -5.04 3.78
CA ASN A 70 3.64 -6.06 2.77
C ASN A 70 3.25 -5.50 1.40
N THR A 71 4.07 -5.74 0.37
CA THR A 71 3.83 -5.20 -0.98
C THR A 71 3.93 -6.29 -2.02
N MET A 72 3.10 -6.23 -3.06
CA MET A 72 3.16 -7.11 -4.22
C MET A 72 2.94 -6.31 -5.51
N ASN A 73 3.67 -6.65 -6.58
CA ASN A 73 3.44 -6.08 -7.90
C ASN A 73 2.48 -6.99 -8.66
N GLN A 74 1.39 -6.44 -9.23
CA GLN A 74 0.53 -7.26 -10.08
C GLN A 74 1.19 -7.57 -11.43
N PRO A 75 1.05 -8.81 -11.94
CA PRO A 75 1.51 -9.16 -13.27
C PRO A 75 0.70 -8.41 -14.34
N PRO A 76 1.30 -8.19 -15.53
CA PRO A 76 0.56 -7.67 -16.67
C PRO A 76 -0.64 -8.55 -16.99
N LYS A 77 -1.77 -7.92 -17.30
CA LYS A 77 -2.92 -8.61 -17.89
C LYS A 77 -3.18 -8.01 -19.25
N LYS A 78 -2.98 -8.81 -20.30
CA LYS A 78 -3.35 -8.45 -21.67
C LYS A 78 -4.86 -8.28 -21.74
N ARG A 79 -5.33 -7.27 -22.45
CA ARG A 79 -6.74 -7.02 -22.74
C ARG A 79 -6.88 -6.73 -24.22
N ARG A 80 -7.79 -7.43 -24.87
CA ARG A 80 -8.18 -7.13 -26.25
C ARG A 80 -9.40 -6.23 -26.25
N VAL A 81 -9.36 -5.18 -27.06
CA VAL A 81 -10.51 -4.30 -27.34
C VAL A 81 -10.64 -4.25 -28.87
N GLY A 82 -11.60 -4.99 -29.41
CA GLY A 82 -11.75 -5.17 -30.87
C GLY A 82 -10.50 -5.79 -31.51
N ALA A 83 -9.93 -5.09 -32.49
CA ALA A 83 -8.71 -5.51 -33.17
C ALA A 83 -7.43 -5.27 -32.35
N ILE A 84 -7.44 -4.36 -31.38
CA ILE A 84 -6.24 -3.93 -30.65
C ILE A 84 -6.00 -4.82 -29.43
N VAL A 85 -4.80 -5.36 -29.31
CA VAL A 85 -4.32 -6.07 -28.11
C VAL A 85 -3.46 -5.11 -27.30
N GLY A 86 -4.00 -4.64 -26.18
CA GLY A 86 -3.31 -3.80 -25.21
C GLY A 86 -3.08 -4.52 -23.88
N GLU A 87 -2.63 -3.77 -22.88
CA GLU A 87 -2.46 -4.24 -21.51
C GLU A 87 -3.23 -3.37 -20.52
N LYS A 88 -3.71 -3.96 -19.43
CA LYS A 88 -4.28 -3.20 -18.32
C LYS A 88 -3.18 -2.45 -17.55
N PRO A 89 -3.45 -1.22 -17.08
CA PRO A 89 -2.54 -0.50 -16.18
C PRO A 89 -2.17 -1.37 -14.98
N ARG A 90 -0.89 -1.33 -14.61
CA ARG A 90 -0.35 -2.13 -13.50
C ARG A 90 -0.19 -1.25 -12.28
N TYR A 91 -0.54 -1.79 -11.14
CA TYR A 91 -0.33 -1.15 -9.85
C TYR A 91 0.41 -2.07 -8.90
N LYS A 92 0.96 -1.45 -7.85
CA LYS A 92 1.50 -2.17 -6.70
C LYS A 92 0.42 -2.21 -5.63
N LYS A 93 0.19 -3.40 -5.08
CA LYS A 93 -0.73 -3.60 -3.96
C LYS A 93 0.07 -3.59 -2.67
N ALA A 94 -0.35 -2.75 -1.72
CA ALA A 94 0.19 -2.70 -0.38
C ALA A 94 -0.85 -3.26 0.61
N ILE A 95 -0.45 -4.24 1.42
CA ILE A 95 -1.20 -4.71 2.57
C ILE A 95 -0.52 -4.11 3.80
N VAL A 96 -1.26 -3.28 4.52
CA VAL A 96 -0.78 -2.50 5.65
C VAL A 96 -1.46 -3.03 6.91
N THR A 97 -0.66 -3.47 7.88
CA THR A 97 -1.11 -3.85 9.20
C THR A 97 -0.95 -2.67 10.14
N LEU A 98 -2.05 -2.24 10.75
CA LEU A 98 -2.02 -1.18 11.76
C LEU A 98 -1.61 -1.73 13.12
N ALA A 99 -1.11 -0.85 13.99
CA ALA A 99 -0.92 -1.18 15.40
C ALA A 99 -2.27 -1.34 16.10
N GLU A 100 -2.28 -2.06 17.22
CA GLU A 100 -3.46 -2.22 18.06
C GLU A 100 -3.99 -0.85 18.51
N GLY A 101 -5.33 -0.71 18.54
CA GLY A 101 -6.00 0.54 18.90
C GLY A 101 -6.24 1.51 17.73
N TYR A 102 -5.60 1.32 16.57
CA TYR A 102 -5.86 2.13 15.37
C TYR A 102 -6.77 1.41 14.37
N SER A 103 -7.74 2.13 13.82
CA SER A 103 -8.67 1.62 12.80
C SER A 103 -8.92 2.67 11.74
N LEU A 104 -9.00 2.23 10.47
CA LEU A 104 -9.33 3.09 9.33
C LEU A 104 -10.76 2.87 8.83
N LYS A 105 -11.54 1.99 9.49
CA LYS A 105 -12.88 1.61 9.01
C LYS A 105 -13.81 2.81 8.84
N SER A 106 -13.97 3.61 9.89
CA SER A 106 -14.86 4.78 9.88
C SER A 106 -14.46 5.85 8.86
N THR A 107 -13.16 6.10 8.71
CA THR A 107 -12.65 7.14 7.81
C THR A 107 -12.72 6.73 6.34
N LEU A 108 -12.47 5.45 6.03
CA LEU A 108 -12.44 4.97 4.64
C LEU A 108 -13.81 4.50 4.15
N PHE A 109 -14.68 4.04 5.06
CA PHE A 109 -15.93 3.37 4.73
C PHE A 109 -17.03 3.77 5.74
N PRO A 110 -17.64 4.96 5.57
CA PRO A 110 -18.67 5.44 6.49
C PRO A 110 -19.99 4.64 6.41
N ASP A 111 -20.26 3.99 5.27
CA ASP A 111 -21.54 3.32 4.98
C ASP A 111 -21.48 1.78 5.14
N LEU A 112 -20.38 1.23 5.65
CA LEU A 112 -20.07 -0.21 5.71
C LEU A 112 -19.96 -0.73 7.15
#